data_AF-A0AAW2KZR6-F1
#
_entry.id   AF-A0AAW2KZR6-F1
#
_cell.length_a   1.000
_cell.length_b   1.000
_cell.length_c   1.000
_cell.angle_alpha   90.00
_cell.angle_beta   90.00
_cell.angle_gamma   90.00
#
_symmetry.space_group_name_H-M   'P 1'
#
loop_
_entity.id
_entity.type
_entity.pdbx_description
1 polymer ?
#
loop_
_entity_poly.entity_id
_entity_poly.type
_entity_poly.pdbx_seq_one_letter_code
_entity_poly.pdbx_strand_id
1 'polypeptide(L)'
;MVGIPVLAQKLVQIQATIIVKCLPDIVKKINDKLSSNLDDLNKLPRNMSSVAEAMTAFVHILGGAKESLKKILLRGEFDEYLDVKEMHCTARLAEMLDQYSKEMQSKCPEKDAKSSFLIDEIKILEETKAIGLPNFLPRAAFLTLLQKQVKSISITPFEFVDKTWSYLENILISVLMQHSDNYPQLLSSTRRAAQNLVAKKKQESVDWVVDTVEMEKKADYTCNPEYVDSWNKLMSHQNKLMETLNDQSKPTKIQIEGHGDVDVAHLRNNVGVVQEAFDLRMRLTAYWKIVLRRLVDSMALHLLFSIQNLVNKEMETEIINEVIGPEGNGLERMLNESPTVAEKRNRLKNSIKLLKESKDVVSNIMDKIATYVD
;
A
#
# COMPACT_ATOMS: atom_id res chain seq x y z
N MET A 1 -80.66 -10.42 -28.26
CA MET A 1 -79.95 -11.71 -28.40
C MET A 1 -78.48 -11.50 -28.13
N VAL A 2 -77.93 -12.11 -27.07
CA VAL A 2 -76.48 -12.10 -26.83
C VAL A 2 -75.93 -13.37 -27.48
N GLY A 3 -75.51 -13.25 -28.74
CA GLY A 3 -74.90 -14.35 -29.49
C GLY A 3 -73.38 -14.34 -29.36
N ILE A 4 -72.74 -15.47 -29.69
CA ILE A 4 -71.28 -15.62 -29.79
C ILE A 4 -70.61 -14.46 -30.58
N PRO A 5 -71.20 -13.93 -31.69
CA PRO A 5 -70.61 -12.79 -32.42
C PRO A 5 -70.50 -11.49 -31.60
N VAL A 6 -71.48 -11.22 -30.71
CA VAL A 6 -71.48 -10.00 -29.87
C VAL A 6 -70.41 -10.10 -28.78
N LEU A 7 -70.19 -11.31 -28.23
CA LEU A 7 -69.11 -11.56 -27.29
C LEU A 7 -67.74 -11.41 -27.96
N ALA A 8 -67.56 -11.96 -29.17
CA ALA A 8 -66.33 -11.81 -29.94
C ALA A 8 -66.00 -10.34 -30.21
N GLN A 9 -67.00 -9.54 -30.60
CA GLN A 9 -66.84 -8.10 -30.83
C GLN A 9 -66.43 -7.35 -29.56
N LYS A 10 -67.04 -7.66 -28.41
CA LYS A 10 -66.65 -7.07 -27.11
C LYS A 10 -65.22 -7.45 -26.71
N LEU A 11 -64.81 -8.69 -26.92
CA LEU A 11 -63.44 -9.12 -26.63
C LEU A 11 -62.41 -8.36 -27.48
N VAL A 12 -62.70 -8.15 -28.77
CA VAL A 12 -61.85 -7.34 -29.66
C VAL A 12 -61.74 -5.90 -29.18
N GLN A 13 -62.86 -5.26 -28.78
CA GLN A 13 -62.85 -3.89 -28.24
C GLN A 13 -62.06 -3.77 -26.93
N ILE A 14 -62.22 -4.74 -26.02
CA ILE A 14 -61.47 -4.79 -24.76
C ILE A 14 -59.97 -4.94 -25.05
N GLN A 15 -59.59 -5.87 -25.93
CA GLN A 15 -58.19 -6.08 -26.31
C GLN A 15 -57.58 -4.85 -26.97
N ALA A 16 -58.29 -4.19 -27.90
CA ALA A 16 -57.83 -2.97 -28.54
C ALA A 16 -57.60 -1.84 -27.51
N THR A 17 -58.52 -1.66 -26.57
CA THR A 17 -58.40 -0.66 -25.49
C THR A 17 -57.19 -0.93 -24.60
N ILE A 18 -56.94 -2.19 -24.25
CA ILE A 18 -55.77 -2.60 -23.46
C ILE A 18 -54.48 -2.29 -24.24
N ILE A 19 -54.42 -2.65 -25.54
CA ILE A 19 -53.25 -2.39 -26.38
C ILE A 19 -52.94 -0.89 -26.41
N VAL A 20 -53.92 -0.04 -26.71
CA VAL A 20 -53.75 1.43 -26.78
C VAL A 20 -53.19 1.98 -25.48
N LYS A 21 -53.72 1.54 -24.33
CA LYS A 21 -53.25 1.99 -23.01
C LYS A 21 -51.81 1.58 -22.71
N CYS A 22 -51.35 0.46 -23.26
CA CYS A 22 -49.99 -0.04 -23.05
C CYS A 22 -48.96 0.57 -24.02
N LEU A 23 -49.37 1.11 -25.17
CA LEU A 23 -48.44 1.62 -26.21
C LEU A 23 -47.48 2.70 -25.70
N PRO A 24 -47.91 3.74 -24.94
CA PRO A 24 -46.99 4.77 -24.44
C PRO A 24 -45.88 4.20 -23.56
N ASP A 25 -46.20 3.26 -22.68
CA ASP A 25 -45.22 2.58 -21.82
C ASP A 25 -44.26 1.70 -22.62
N ILE A 26 -44.75 1.05 -23.66
CA ILE A 26 -43.93 0.27 -24.60
C ILE A 26 -42.94 1.18 -25.32
N VAL A 27 -43.40 2.32 -25.86
CA VAL A 27 -42.52 3.31 -26.52
C VAL A 27 -41.45 3.81 -25.56
N LYS A 28 -41.82 4.16 -24.33
CA LYS A 28 -40.87 4.59 -23.30
C LYS A 28 -39.80 3.52 -23.04
N LYS A 29 -40.21 2.27 -22.80
CA LYS A 29 -39.27 1.15 -22.57
C LYS A 29 -38.37 0.87 -23.77
N ILE A 30 -38.87 1.00 -25.00
CA ILE A 30 -38.07 0.85 -26.22
C ILE A 30 -37.01 1.96 -26.28
N ASN A 31 -37.40 3.21 -26.06
CA ASN A 31 -36.46 4.34 -26.08
C ASN A 31 -35.41 4.23 -24.97
N ASP A 32 -35.82 3.90 -23.74
CA ASP A 32 -34.90 3.72 -22.60
C ASP A 32 -33.86 2.62 -22.89
N LYS A 33 -34.31 1.46 -23.41
CA LYS A 33 -33.40 0.37 -23.82
C LYS A 33 -32.52 0.74 -25.00
N LEU A 34 -33.04 1.51 -25.96
CA LEU A 34 -32.28 1.94 -27.12
C LEU A 34 -31.15 2.88 -26.71
N SER A 35 -31.43 3.87 -25.85
CA SER A 35 -30.43 4.77 -25.30
C SER A 35 -29.38 4.01 -24.50
N SER A 36 -29.80 3.13 -23.58
CA SER A 36 -28.86 2.31 -22.79
C SER A 36 -27.95 1.43 -23.67
N ASN A 37 -28.51 0.79 -24.70
CA ASN A 37 -27.71 -0.05 -25.60
C ASN A 37 -26.74 0.77 -26.46
N LEU A 38 -27.11 1.99 -26.86
CA LEU A 38 -26.23 2.91 -27.58
C LEU A 38 -25.08 3.38 -26.69
N ASP A 39 -25.36 3.72 -25.43
CA ASP A 39 -24.33 4.09 -24.46
C ASP A 39 -23.34 2.94 -24.21
N ASP A 40 -23.85 1.71 -24.05
CA ASP A 40 -23.01 0.54 -23.88
C ASP A 40 -22.20 0.19 -25.13
N LEU A 41 -22.74 0.43 -26.33
CA LEU A 41 -22.00 0.26 -27.57
C LEU A 41 -20.88 1.30 -27.72
N ASN A 42 -21.13 2.55 -27.30
CA ASN A 42 -20.15 3.63 -27.33
C ASN A 42 -19.00 3.43 -26.34
N LYS A 43 -19.24 2.70 -25.24
CA LYS A 43 -18.20 2.31 -24.27
C LYS A 43 -17.25 1.23 -24.80
N LEU A 44 -17.65 0.47 -25.82
CA LEU A 44 -16.77 -0.55 -26.39
C LEU A 44 -15.61 0.10 -27.17
N PRO A 45 -14.39 -0.45 -27.08
CA PRO A 45 -13.23 0.08 -27.79
C PRO A 45 -13.46 0.09 -29.31
N ARG A 46 -12.88 1.04 -30.04
CA ARG A 46 -12.97 1.00 -31.51
C ARG A 46 -12.03 -0.07 -32.07
N ASN A 47 -12.42 -0.72 -33.15
CA ASN A 47 -11.50 -1.59 -33.88
C ASN A 47 -10.37 -0.73 -34.45
N MET A 48 -9.14 -1.05 -34.07
CA MET A 48 -7.96 -0.31 -34.48
C MET A 48 -7.51 -0.81 -35.84
N SER A 49 -7.19 0.12 -36.73
CA SER A 49 -6.80 -0.17 -38.12
C SER A 49 -5.29 -0.21 -38.32
N SER A 50 -4.52 0.30 -37.36
CA SER A 50 -3.05 0.34 -37.44
C SER A 50 -2.36 0.25 -36.08
N VAL A 51 -1.09 -0.15 -36.09
CA VAL A 51 -0.23 -0.20 -34.89
C VAL A 51 -0.04 1.18 -34.27
N ALA A 52 -0.05 2.26 -35.07
CA ALA A 52 0.05 3.62 -34.57
C ALA A 52 -1.19 4.04 -33.75
N GLU A 53 -2.38 3.62 -34.19
CA GLU A 53 -3.62 3.82 -33.43
C GLU A 53 -3.60 3.02 -32.12
N ALA A 54 -3.12 1.77 -32.17
CA ALA A 54 -2.96 0.92 -30.98
C ALA A 54 -1.99 1.52 -29.96
N MET A 55 -0.85 2.02 -30.41
CA MET A 55 0.12 2.69 -29.55
C MET A 55 -0.48 3.96 -28.92
N THR A 56 -1.19 4.76 -29.70
CA THR A 56 -1.82 5.99 -29.20
C THR A 56 -2.86 5.69 -28.12
N ALA A 57 -3.71 4.68 -28.35
CA ALA A 57 -4.69 4.25 -27.36
C ALA A 57 -4.03 3.68 -26.10
N PHE A 58 -2.97 2.89 -26.26
CA PHE A 58 -2.23 2.32 -25.15
C PHE A 58 -1.54 3.38 -24.27
N VAL A 59 -0.90 4.37 -24.90
CA VAL A 59 -0.32 5.52 -24.18
C VAL A 59 -1.40 6.32 -23.45
N HIS A 60 -2.59 6.48 -24.04
CA HIS A 60 -3.70 7.15 -23.38
C HIS A 60 -4.19 6.37 -22.14
N ILE A 61 -4.32 5.04 -22.24
CA ILE A 61 -4.67 4.15 -21.11
C ILE A 61 -3.64 4.29 -19.99
N LEU A 62 -2.35 4.22 -20.33
CA LEU A 62 -1.26 4.37 -19.37
C LEU A 62 -1.24 5.74 -18.72
N GLY A 63 -1.48 6.80 -19.48
CA GLY A 63 -1.58 8.17 -18.97
C GLY A 63 -2.74 8.32 -17.97
N GLY A 64 -3.89 7.71 -18.27
CA GLY A 64 -5.03 7.64 -17.35
C GLY A 64 -4.69 6.92 -16.05
N ALA A 65 -4.13 5.71 -16.16
CA ALA A 65 -3.70 4.93 -15.00
C ALA A 65 -2.65 5.66 -14.15
N LYS A 66 -1.68 6.32 -14.80
CA LYS A 66 -0.66 7.15 -14.13
C LYS A 66 -1.28 8.27 -13.32
N GLU A 67 -2.28 8.95 -13.87
CA GLU A 67 -2.93 10.06 -13.16
C GLU A 67 -3.75 9.54 -11.97
N SER A 68 -4.51 8.45 -12.13
CA SER A 68 -5.19 7.79 -11.00
C SER A 68 -4.20 7.40 -9.90
N LEU A 69 -3.05 6.82 -10.25
CA LEU A 69 -2.02 6.45 -9.29
C LEU A 69 -1.41 7.67 -8.60
N LYS A 70 -1.15 8.77 -9.33
CA LYS A 70 -0.67 10.03 -8.73
C LYS A 70 -1.66 10.56 -7.71
N LYS A 71 -2.95 10.57 -8.04
CA LYS A 71 -4.01 11.01 -7.13
C LYS A 71 -3.97 10.22 -5.83
N ILE A 72 -4.08 8.89 -5.91
CA ILE A 72 -4.25 8.05 -4.72
C ILE A 72 -2.95 7.83 -3.92
N LEU A 73 -1.79 7.71 -4.59
CA LEU A 73 -0.50 7.42 -3.94
C LEU A 73 0.29 8.66 -3.55
N LEU A 74 0.17 9.77 -4.29
CA LEU A 74 1.03 10.95 -4.10
C LEU A 74 0.28 12.17 -3.56
N ARG A 75 -0.94 12.43 -4.04
CA ARG A 75 -1.72 13.62 -3.65
C ARG A 75 -2.73 13.37 -2.54
N GLY A 76 -3.10 12.11 -2.31
CA GLY A 76 -4.17 11.74 -1.36
C GLY A 76 -5.56 12.08 -1.87
N GLU A 77 -5.72 12.25 -3.19
CA GLU A 77 -7.00 12.41 -3.86
C GLU A 77 -7.58 11.02 -4.15
N PHE A 78 -8.77 10.73 -3.61
CA PHE A 78 -9.44 9.42 -3.75
C PHE A 78 -10.87 9.56 -4.31
N ASP A 79 -11.13 10.64 -5.05
CA ASP A 79 -12.38 10.95 -5.73
C ASP A 79 -12.86 9.80 -6.63
N GLU A 80 -11.92 9.06 -7.22
CA GLU A 80 -12.19 7.90 -8.08
C GLU A 80 -12.60 6.64 -7.28
N TYR A 81 -12.35 6.61 -5.97
CA TYR A 81 -12.47 5.42 -5.11
C TYR A 81 -13.09 5.72 -3.74
N LEU A 82 -14.21 6.45 -3.71
CA LEU A 82 -14.85 6.90 -2.45
C LEU A 82 -15.18 5.76 -1.49
N ASP A 83 -15.74 4.66 -1.99
CA ASP A 83 -16.21 3.53 -1.17
C ASP A 83 -15.16 2.44 -0.95
N VAL A 84 -14.00 2.54 -1.61
CA VAL A 84 -12.95 1.50 -1.59
C VAL A 84 -11.81 1.96 -0.70
N LYS A 85 -11.93 1.72 0.62
CA LYS A 85 -10.94 2.16 1.63
C LYS A 85 -9.50 1.71 1.33
N GLU A 86 -9.33 0.56 0.71
CA GLU A 86 -8.02 0.05 0.30
C GLU A 86 -7.30 0.97 -0.70
N MET A 87 -8.05 1.73 -1.50
CA MET A 87 -7.53 2.69 -2.48
C MET A 87 -7.24 4.08 -1.88
N HIS A 88 -7.51 4.29 -0.58
CA HIS A 88 -7.15 5.51 0.12
C HIS A 88 -5.66 5.45 0.52
N CYS A 89 -4.78 5.34 -0.48
CA CYS A 89 -3.46 4.79 -0.29
C CYS A 89 -2.57 5.62 0.64
N THR A 90 -2.59 6.95 0.56
CA THR A 90 -1.85 7.80 1.49
C THR A 90 -2.20 7.52 2.96
N ALA A 91 -3.49 7.32 3.25
CA ALA A 91 -3.95 6.98 4.60
C ALA A 91 -3.49 5.56 5.01
N ARG A 92 -3.60 4.57 4.11
CA ARG A 92 -3.13 3.20 4.39
C ARG A 92 -1.62 3.16 4.65
N LEU A 93 -0.84 3.87 3.84
CA LEU A 93 0.62 3.98 4.00
C LEU A 93 1.00 4.67 5.32
N ALA A 94 0.28 5.73 5.72
CA ALA A 94 0.47 6.38 7.01
C ALA A 94 0.20 5.41 8.18
N GLU A 95 -0.89 4.65 8.14
CA GLU A 95 -1.19 3.63 9.15
C GLU A 95 -0.12 2.54 9.23
N MET A 96 0.43 2.12 8.09
CA MET A 96 1.52 1.14 8.06
C MET A 96 2.79 1.69 8.71
N LEU A 97 3.14 2.96 8.44
CA LEU A 97 4.28 3.64 9.08
C LEU A 97 4.07 3.85 10.57
N ASP A 98 2.86 4.22 11.01
CA ASP A 98 2.52 4.36 12.42
C ASP A 98 2.66 3.02 13.16
N GLN A 99 2.20 1.94 12.52
CA GLN A 99 2.34 0.60 13.09
C GLN A 99 3.81 0.17 13.17
N TYR A 100 4.59 0.43 12.13
CA TYR A 100 6.03 0.17 12.13
C TYR A 100 6.76 0.99 13.21
N SER A 101 6.41 2.26 13.37
CA SER A 101 6.95 3.12 14.42
C SER A 101 6.67 2.57 15.81
N LYS A 102 5.43 2.15 16.09
CA LYS A 102 5.05 1.50 17.36
C LYS A 102 5.80 0.20 17.58
N GLU A 103 5.96 -0.61 16.55
CA GLU A 103 6.71 -1.85 16.64
C GLU A 103 8.18 -1.60 16.96
N MET A 104 8.83 -0.66 16.26
CA MET A 104 10.22 -0.27 16.52
C MET A 104 10.39 0.28 17.94
N GLN A 105 9.48 1.15 18.39
CA GLN A 105 9.49 1.68 19.76
C GLN A 105 9.31 0.59 20.82
N SER A 106 8.52 -0.46 20.54
CA SER A 106 8.37 -1.60 21.44
C SER A 106 9.65 -2.43 21.62
N LYS A 107 10.62 -2.29 20.70
CA LYS A 107 11.97 -2.89 20.81
C LYS A 107 12.91 -2.05 21.68
N CYS A 108 12.44 -0.96 22.26
CA CYS A 108 13.18 -0.25 23.29
C CYS A 108 13.27 -1.16 24.53
N PRO A 109 14.46 -1.41 25.10
CA PRO A 109 14.66 -2.37 26.19
C PRO A 109 14.12 -1.82 27.52
N GLU A 110 12.79 -1.80 27.66
CA GLU A 110 12.12 -1.44 28.91
C GLU A 110 11.90 -2.66 29.82
N LYS A 111 12.16 -3.89 29.33
CA LYS A 111 11.82 -5.14 30.02
C LYS A 111 12.87 -6.24 29.85
N ASP A 112 14.15 -5.93 29.99
CA ASP A 112 15.11 -7.00 30.27
C ASP A 112 14.74 -7.65 31.61
N ALA A 113 14.87 -8.97 31.69
CA ALA A 113 14.52 -9.74 32.88
C ALA A 113 15.15 -9.10 34.13
N LYS A 114 14.32 -8.85 35.16
CA LYS A 114 14.71 -8.16 36.41
C LYS A 114 15.97 -8.73 37.08
N SER A 115 16.38 -9.95 36.71
CA SER A 115 17.53 -10.70 37.23
C SER A 115 18.82 -10.59 36.40
N SER A 116 18.84 -9.91 35.25
CA SER A 116 20.02 -9.84 34.36
C SER A 116 20.59 -8.44 34.13
N PHE A 117 20.18 -7.45 34.93
CA PHE A 117 20.60 -6.07 34.76
C PHE A 117 22.12 -5.91 34.85
N LEU A 118 22.71 -5.18 33.88
CA LEU A 118 24.15 -4.92 33.73
C LEU A 118 25.06 -6.14 33.49
N ILE A 119 24.53 -7.37 33.41
CA ILE A 119 25.37 -8.55 33.22
C ILE A 119 26.06 -8.53 31.85
N ASP A 120 25.32 -8.20 30.79
CA ASP A 120 25.87 -8.12 29.43
C ASP A 120 26.91 -7.00 29.32
N GLU A 121 26.62 -5.85 29.92
CA GLU A 121 27.51 -4.69 29.96
C GLU A 121 28.80 -5.00 30.71
N ILE A 122 28.72 -5.63 31.89
CA ILE A 122 29.90 -6.04 32.68
C ILE A 122 30.73 -7.04 31.89
N LYS A 123 30.11 -8.07 31.29
CA LYS A 123 30.82 -9.08 30.52
C LYS A 123 31.60 -8.46 29.35
N ILE A 124 30.97 -7.57 28.60
CA ILE A 124 31.62 -6.91 27.46
C ILE A 124 32.72 -5.95 27.93
N LEU A 125 32.52 -5.24 29.05
CA LEU A 125 33.57 -4.41 29.63
C LEU A 125 34.78 -5.24 30.03
N GLU A 126 34.59 -6.43 30.62
CA GLU A 126 35.67 -7.36 30.95
C GLU A 126 36.42 -7.86 29.71
N GLU A 127 35.70 -8.24 28.66
CA GLU A 127 36.27 -8.72 27.39
C GLU A 127 36.99 -7.61 26.60
N THR A 128 36.64 -6.34 26.84
CA THR A 128 37.23 -5.17 26.16
C THR A 128 38.26 -4.42 27.00
N LYS A 129 38.64 -4.95 28.18
CA LYS A 129 39.69 -4.37 29.02
C LYS A 129 41.00 -4.24 28.24
N ALA A 130 41.49 -3.00 28.15
CA ALA A 130 42.80 -2.68 27.63
C ALA A 130 43.80 -2.43 28.77
N ILE A 131 45.10 -2.52 28.48
CA ILE A 131 46.14 -2.02 29.40
C ILE A 131 46.05 -0.48 29.38
N GLY A 132 45.41 0.10 30.39
CA GLY A 132 45.13 1.54 30.43
C GLY A 132 44.70 2.03 31.82
N LEU A 133 44.41 3.32 31.91
CA LEU A 133 43.87 3.93 33.13
C LEU A 133 42.44 3.41 33.41
N PRO A 134 42.07 3.22 34.68
CA PRO A 134 40.69 2.90 35.06
C PRO A 134 39.76 4.10 34.76
N ASN A 135 38.44 3.86 34.72
CA ASN A 135 37.40 4.87 34.48
C ASN A 135 37.31 5.43 33.05
N PHE A 136 37.94 4.77 32.06
CA PHE A 136 37.73 5.08 30.65
C PHE A 136 36.83 4.03 30.01
N LEU A 137 35.64 4.45 29.53
CA LEU A 137 34.74 3.56 28.81
C LEU A 137 35.32 3.18 27.44
N PRO A 138 35.58 1.89 27.17
CA PRO A 138 36.03 1.47 25.85
C PRO A 138 34.92 1.70 24.81
N ARG A 139 35.20 2.50 23.78
CA ARG A 139 34.26 2.70 22.64
C ARG A 139 33.85 1.36 22.00
N ALA A 140 34.76 0.39 21.97
CA ALA A 140 34.49 -0.96 21.49
C ALA A 140 33.37 -1.67 22.28
N ALA A 141 33.28 -1.45 23.60
CA ALA A 141 32.22 -2.02 24.42
C ALA A 141 30.84 -1.47 24.01
N PHE A 142 30.75 -0.14 23.82
CA PHE A 142 29.53 0.52 23.36
C PHE A 142 29.09 0.00 21.99
N LEU A 143 30.02 -0.02 21.02
CA LEU A 143 29.72 -0.49 19.66
C LEU A 143 29.29 -1.97 19.64
N THR A 144 29.88 -2.81 20.48
CA THR A 144 29.50 -4.24 20.56
C THR A 144 28.05 -4.41 21.05
N LEU A 145 27.66 -3.65 22.09
CA LEU A 145 26.28 -3.66 22.59
C LEU A 145 25.30 -3.08 21.58
N LEU A 146 25.66 -1.95 20.95
CA LEU A 146 24.84 -1.34 19.90
C LEU A 146 24.61 -2.32 18.74
N GLN A 147 25.66 -2.97 18.27
CA GLN A 147 25.55 -3.99 17.21
C GLN A 147 24.65 -5.15 17.61
N LYS A 148 24.70 -5.59 18.87
CA LYS A 148 23.81 -6.64 19.39
C LYS A 148 22.34 -6.19 19.33
N GLN A 149 22.03 -4.94 19.70
CA GLN A 149 20.68 -4.38 19.62
C GLN A 149 20.22 -4.17 18.16
N VAL A 150 21.06 -3.62 17.28
CA VAL A 150 20.72 -3.46 15.86
C VAL A 150 20.44 -4.81 15.20
N LYS A 151 21.22 -5.85 15.54
CA LYS A 151 20.97 -7.22 15.07
C LYS A 151 19.64 -7.80 15.56
N SER A 152 19.18 -7.45 16.76
CA SER A 152 17.91 -8.01 17.29
C SER A 152 16.67 -7.44 16.60
N ILE A 153 16.78 -6.24 16.02
CA ILE A 153 15.67 -5.60 15.29
C ILE A 153 15.82 -5.71 13.76
N SER A 154 16.87 -6.35 13.25
CA SER A 154 17.21 -6.25 11.83
C SER A 154 16.12 -6.79 10.90
N ILE A 155 15.28 -7.72 11.37
CA ILE A 155 14.20 -8.34 10.60
C ILE A 155 13.02 -7.36 10.38
N THR A 156 12.68 -6.55 11.39
CA THR A 156 11.47 -5.71 11.39
C THR A 156 11.40 -4.72 10.20
N PRO A 157 12.49 -4.02 9.81
CA PRO A 157 12.50 -3.20 8.60
C PRO A 157 12.21 -3.98 7.31
N PHE A 158 12.69 -5.23 7.19
CA PHE A 158 12.44 -6.06 5.99
C PHE A 158 10.98 -6.50 5.92
N GLU A 159 10.38 -6.90 7.04
CA GLU A 159 8.95 -7.27 7.10
C GLU A 159 8.06 -6.07 6.74
N PHE A 160 8.43 -4.86 7.17
CA PHE A 160 7.73 -3.64 6.77
C PHE A 160 7.82 -3.40 5.25
N VAL A 161 9.01 -3.53 4.65
CA VAL A 161 9.22 -3.39 3.21
C VAL A 161 8.39 -4.42 2.44
N ASP A 162 8.42 -5.68 2.87
CA ASP A 162 7.66 -6.77 2.26
C ASP A 162 6.16 -6.47 2.22
N LYS A 163 5.59 -6.17 3.39
CA LYS A 163 4.16 -5.86 3.55
C LYS A 163 3.75 -4.64 2.71
N THR A 164 4.57 -3.60 2.68
CA THR A 164 4.29 -2.35 1.95
C THR A 164 4.29 -2.58 0.45
N TRP A 165 5.30 -3.27 -0.08
CA TRP A 165 5.36 -3.53 -1.52
C TRP A 165 4.31 -4.52 -1.99
N SER A 166 3.91 -5.50 -1.18
CA SER A 166 2.76 -6.37 -1.49
C SER A 166 1.44 -5.60 -1.54
N TYR A 167 1.24 -4.62 -0.65
CA TYR A 167 0.10 -3.71 -0.75
C TYR A 167 0.14 -2.88 -2.03
N LEU A 168 1.30 -2.26 -2.34
CA LEU A 168 1.47 -1.45 -3.54
C LEU A 168 1.31 -2.25 -4.84
N GLU A 169 1.72 -3.53 -4.86
CA GLU A 169 1.51 -4.44 -5.99
C GLU A 169 0.02 -4.57 -6.32
N ASN A 170 -0.81 -4.82 -5.31
CA ASN A 170 -2.24 -4.97 -5.48
C ASN A 170 -2.88 -3.68 -6.01
N ILE A 171 -2.47 -2.52 -5.50
CA ILE A 171 -2.96 -1.21 -5.96
C ILE A 171 -2.58 -0.97 -7.42
N LEU A 172 -1.30 -1.14 -7.76
CA LEU A 172 -0.79 -0.91 -9.10
C LEU A 172 -1.51 -1.80 -10.13
N ILE A 173 -1.64 -3.10 -9.83
CA ILE A 173 -2.35 -4.04 -10.71
C ILE A 173 -3.82 -3.64 -10.86
N SER A 174 -4.50 -3.31 -9.76
CA SER A 174 -5.93 -2.98 -9.79
C SER A 174 -6.21 -1.76 -10.65
N VAL A 175 -5.43 -0.69 -10.50
CA VAL A 175 -5.60 0.54 -11.30
C VAL A 175 -5.29 0.26 -12.78
N LEU A 176 -4.19 -0.43 -13.09
CA LEU A 176 -3.83 -0.75 -14.46
C LEU A 176 -4.86 -1.64 -15.15
N MET A 177 -5.44 -2.60 -14.43
CA MET A 177 -6.49 -3.46 -14.95
C MET A 177 -7.77 -2.68 -15.23
N GLN A 178 -8.23 -1.85 -14.29
CA GLN A 178 -9.42 -1.01 -14.47
C GLN A 178 -9.34 -0.13 -15.72
N HIS A 179 -8.18 0.49 -15.96
CA HIS A 179 -7.96 1.31 -17.17
C HIS A 179 -7.83 0.46 -18.45
N SER A 180 -7.51 -0.83 -18.32
CA SER A 180 -7.34 -1.77 -19.44
C SER A 180 -8.52 -2.73 -19.65
N ASP A 181 -9.62 -2.60 -18.90
CA ASP A 181 -10.76 -3.55 -18.89
C ASP A 181 -11.38 -3.76 -20.28
N ASN A 182 -11.37 -2.72 -21.10
CA ASN A 182 -11.88 -2.76 -22.47
C ASN A 182 -10.95 -3.52 -23.44
N TYR A 183 -9.72 -3.83 -23.03
CA TYR A 183 -8.70 -4.50 -23.85
C TYR A 183 -8.18 -5.77 -23.16
N PRO A 184 -8.98 -6.85 -23.08
CA PRO A 184 -8.59 -8.10 -22.42
C PRO A 184 -7.25 -8.68 -22.89
N GLN A 185 -6.88 -8.44 -24.15
CA GLN A 185 -5.63 -8.87 -24.76
C GLN A 185 -4.38 -8.25 -24.10
N LEU A 186 -4.52 -7.12 -23.40
CA LEU A 186 -3.43 -6.42 -22.70
C LEU A 186 -3.31 -6.82 -21.22
N LEU A 187 -4.33 -7.43 -20.63
CA LEU A 187 -4.39 -7.61 -19.18
C LEU A 187 -3.25 -8.48 -18.65
N SER A 188 -2.88 -9.54 -19.35
CA SER A 188 -1.83 -10.47 -18.90
C SER A 188 -0.44 -9.85 -18.97
N SER A 189 -0.10 -9.16 -20.06
CA SER A 189 1.19 -8.48 -20.22
C SER A 189 1.31 -7.27 -19.29
N THR A 190 0.24 -6.49 -19.15
CA THR A 190 0.20 -5.33 -18.24
C THR A 190 0.34 -5.77 -16.78
N ARG A 191 -0.36 -6.83 -16.37
CA ARG A 191 -0.21 -7.41 -15.03
C ARG A 191 1.23 -7.87 -14.78
N ARG A 192 1.81 -8.63 -15.71
CA ARG A 192 3.20 -9.10 -15.58
C ARG A 192 4.19 -7.94 -15.47
N ALA A 193 4.00 -6.89 -16.26
CA ALA A 193 4.83 -5.68 -16.20
C ALA A 193 4.76 -5.00 -14.83
N ALA A 194 3.54 -4.85 -14.29
CA ALA A 194 3.32 -4.29 -12.97
C ALA A 194 4.03 -5.09 -11.87
N GLN A 195 3.91 -6.43 -11.93
CA GLN A 195 4.58 -7.34 -10.98
C GLN A 195 6.10 -7.23 -11.06
N ASN A 196 6.65 -7.21 -12.28
CA ASN A 196 8.10 -7.06 -12.50
C ASN A 196 8.61 -5.70 -11.96
N LEU A 197 7.89 -4.62 -12.22
CA LEU A 197 8.23 -3.28 -11.71
C LEU A 197 8.22 -3.23 -10.19
N VAL A 198 7.19 -3.78 -9.56
CA VAL A 198 7.09 -3.80 -8.09
C VAL A 198 8.14 -4.70 -7.47
N ALA A 199 8.42 -5.86 -8.06
CA ALA A 199 9.49 -6.74 -7.62
C ALA A 199 10.87 -6.05 -7.67
N LYS A 200 11.14 -5.31 -8.75
CA LYS A 200 12.35 -4.49 -8.88
C LYS A 200 12.44 -3.43 -7.77
N LYS A 201 11.38 -2.66 -7.54
CA LYS A 201 11.36 -1.64 -6.48
C LYS A 201 11.43 -2.18 -5.07
N LYS A 202 10.83 -3.34 -4.85
CA LYS A 202 10.95 -4.08 -3.60
C LYS A 202 12.41 -4.50 -3.36
N GLN A 203 13.08 -5.04 -4.36
CA GLN A 203 14.49 -5.42 -4.24
C GLN A 203 15.39 -4.21 -3.94
N GLU A 204 15.22 -3.11 -4.66
CA GLU A 204 15.96 -1.85 -4.38
C GLU A 204 15.74 -1.38 -2.93
N SER A 205 14.53 -1.54 -2.41
CA SER A 205 14.22 -1.19 -1.01
C SER A 205 14.85 -2.16 -0.01
N VAL A 206 14.92 -3.45 -0.33
CA VAL A 206 15.61 -4.45 0.49
C VAL A 206 17.10 -4.14 0.55
N ASP A 207 17.73 -3.84 -0.58
CA ASP A 207 19.15 -3.49 -0.64
C ASP A 207 19.44 -2.22 0.17
N TRP A 208 18.58 -1.20 0.06
CA TRP A 208 18.69 0.01 0.87
C TRP A 208 18.54 -0.25 2.38
N VAL A 209 17.65 -1.17 2.79
CA VAL A 209 17.50 -1.56 4.19
C VAL A 209 18.76 -2.26 4.69
N VAL A 210 19.37 -3.14 3.89
CA VAL A 210 20.65 -3.79 4.24
C VAL A 210 21.69 -2.73 4.56
N ASP A 211 21.89 -1.77 3.67
CA ASP A 211 22.87 -0.70 3.85
C ASP A 211 22.56 0.14 5.09
N THR A 212 21.29 0.49 5.30
CA THR A 212 20.86 1.31 6.45
C THR A 212 21.12 0.60 7.78
N VAL A 213 20.79 -0.68 7.88
CA VAL A 213 21.04 -1.50 9.07
C VAL A 213 22.54 -1.69 9.31
N GLU A 214 23.34 -1.90 8.26
CA GLU A 214 24.79 -2.01 8.39
C GLU A 214 25.45 -0.68 8.78
N MET A 215 24.96 0.46 8.28
CA MET A 215 25.44 1.78 8.69
C MET A 215 25.21 2.04 10.19
N GLU A 216 24.03 1.70 10.71
CA GLU A 216 23.71 1.85 12.15
C GLU A 216 24.59 0.96 13.06
N LYS A 217 25.14 -0.15 12.54
CA LYS A 217 26.09 -1.00 13.28
C LYS A 217 27.48 -0.38 13.41
N LYS A 218 27.83 0.62 12.60
CA LYS A 218 29.19 1.16 12.49
C LYS A 218 29.39 2.48 13.23
N ALA A 219 28.35 3.30 13.38
CA ALA A 219 28.46 4.65 13.89
C ALA A 219 27.67 4.88 15.19
N ASP A 220 28.33 5.48 16.16
CA ASP A 220 27.83 5.96 17.45
C ASP A 220 27.63 7.49 17.47
N TYR A 221 27.47 8.11 16.29
CA TYR A 221 27.33 9.55 16.13
C TYR A 221 25.88 10.01 16.22
N THR A 222 25.66 11.10 16.97
CA THR A 222 24.39 11.83 16.98
C THR A 222 24.63 13.34 17.06
N CYS A 223 23.87 14.09 16.28
CA CYS A 223 23.73 15.53 16.39
C CYS A 223 22.47 15.95 17.17
N ASN A 224 21.72 14.99 17.73
CA ASN A 224 20.51 15.29 18.51
C ASN A 224 20.91 15.98 19.84
N PRO A 225 20.49 17.23 20.07
CA PRO A 225 20.85 17.97 21.28
C PRO A 225 20.32 17.31 22.56
N GLU A 226 19.20 16.59 22.48
CA GLU A 226 18.55 15.93 23.63
C GLU A 226 19.31 14.70 24.14
N TYR A 227 20.32 14.21 23.41
CA TYR A 227 21.09 13.04 23.82
C TYR A 227 21.75 13.25 25.19
N VAL A 228 22.42 14.39 25.37
CA VAL A 228 23.15 14.71 26.61
C VAL A 228 22.18 14.87 27.76
N ASP A 229 21.02 15.51 27.54
CA ASP A 229 19.99 15.70 28.57
C ASP A 229 19.38 14.36 29.00
N SER A 230 19.05 13.51 28.03
CA SER A 230 18.53 12.16 28.29
C SER A 230 19.52 11.31 29.08
N TRP A 231 20.80 11.33 28.69
CA TRP A 231 21.87 10.64 29.41
C TRP A 231 22.08 11.21 30.82
N ASN A 232 22.14 12.53 30.99
CA ASN A 232 22.29 13.17 32.32
C ASN A 232 21.15 12.78 33.26
N LYS A 233 19.91 12.77 32.75
CA LYS A 233 18.73 12.36 33.52
C LYS A 233 18.86 10.92 34.00
N LEU A 234 19.24 10.02 33.10
CA LEU A 234 19.48 8.61 33.43
C LEU A 234 20.61 8.44 34.45
N MET A 235 21.72 9.16 34.27
CA MET A 235 22.90 9.13 35.15
C MET A 235 22.66 9.67 36.56
N SER A 236 21.64 10.51 36.77
CA SER A 236 21.27 11.00 38.11
C SER A 236 20.96 9.87 39.11
N HIS A 237 20.64 8.67 38.63
CA HIS A 237 20.37 7.49 39.46
C HIS A 237 21.65 6.73 39.89
N GLN A 238 22.82 7.06 39.36
CA GLN A 238 24.07 6.33 39.62
C GLN A 238 24.45 6.35 41.10
N ASN A 239 24.36 7.50 41.77
CA ASN A 239 24.70 7.61 43.20
C ASN A 239 23.82 6.71 44.06
N LYS A 240 22.50 6.69 43.79
CA LYS A 240 21.54 5.83 44.48
C LYS A 240 21.83 4.34 44.26
N LEU A 241 22.23 3.96 43.04
CA LEU A 241 22.68 2.60 42.73
C LEU A 241 23.91 2.24 43.56
N MET A 242 24.96 3.07 43.54
CA MET A 242 26.21 2.80 44.25
C MET A 242 26.03 2.72 45.77
N GLU A 243 25.21 3.60 46.35
CA GLU A 243 24.86 3.52 47.77
C GLU A 243 24.16 2.21 48.14
N THR A 244 23.29 1.71 47.26
CA THR A 244 22.55 0.44 47.48
C THR A 244 23.45 -0.79 47.38
N LEU A 245 24.51 -0.70 46.56
CA LEU A 245 25.50 -1.76 46.41
C LEU A 245 26.50 -1.81 47.55
N ASN A 246 26.90 -0.65 48.08
CA ASN A 246 27.85 -0.53 49.18
C ASN A 246 27.22 -0.86 50.54
N ASP A 247 25.92 -0.61 50.72
CA ASP A 247 25.21 -0.90 51.96
C ASP A 247 24.40 -2.21 51.86
N GLN A 248 24.93 -3.27 52.46
CA GLN A 248 24.30 -4.59 52.48
C GLN A 248 22.93 -4.61 53.18
N SER A 249 22.65 -3.62 54.05
CA SER A 249 21.39 -3.51 54.78
C SER A 249 20.25 -2.90 53.94
N LYS A 250 20.58 -2.24 52.82
CA LYS A 250 19.57 -1.65 51.93
C LYS A 250 18.86 -2.73 51.09
N PRO A 251 17.58 -2.49 50.71
CA PRO A 251 16.85 -3.36 49.79
C PRO A 251 17.59 -3.49 48.46
N THR A 252 17.60 -4.69 47.87
CA THR A 252 18.28 -4.94 46.58
C THR A 252 17.48 -4.47 45.37
N LYS A 253 16.21 -4.11 45.56
CA LYS A 253 15.35 -3.60 44.48
C LYS A 253 15.43 -2.08 44.43
N ILE A 254 15.77 -1.56 43.26
CA ILE A 254 15.82 -0.13 42.97
C ILE A 254 14.94 0.20 41.78
N GLN A 255 14.24 1.32 41.89
CA GLN A 255 13.52 1.90 40.76
C GLN A 255 14.49 2.77 39.95
N ILE A 256 14.70 2.41 38.69
CA ILE A 256 15.49 3.17 37.72
C ILE A 256 14.56 3.64 36.61
N GLU A 257 14.56 4.93 36.31
CA GLU A 257 13.77 5.49 35.21
C GLU A 257 14.13 4.80 33.88
N GLY A 258 13.13 4.37 33.11
CA GLY A 258 13.31 3.64 31.85
C GLY A 258 13.59 2.14 31.99
N HIS A 259 13.84 1.64 33.21
CA HIS A 259 14.06 0.21 33.48
C HIS A 259 13.13 -0.38 34.55
N GLY A 260 12.39 0.47 35.27
CA GLY A 260 11.44 0.05 36.30
C GLY A 260 12.14 -0.48 37.55
N ASP A 261 11.51 -1.45 38.23
CA ASP A 261 12.09 -2.10 39.41
C ASP A 261 13.09 -3.18 39.01
N VAL A 262 14.35 -2.92 39.34
CA VAL A 262 15.50 -3.77 39.02
C VAL A 262 16.07 -4.36 40.31
N ASP A 263 16.36 -5.66 40.30
CA ASP A 263 17.10 -6.31 41.39
C ASP A 263 18.61 -6.22 41.12
N VAL A 264 19.36 -5.70 42.08
CA VAL A 264 20.82 -5.51 41.97
C VAL A 264 21.62 -6.39 42.93
N ALA A 265 21.00 -7.41 43.53
CA ALA A 265 21.68 -8.28 44.48
C ALA A 265 22.94 -8.94 43.88
N HIS A 266 22.86 -9.39 42.61
CA HIS A 266 23.97 -10.04 41.90
C HIS A 266 25.15 -9.11 41.62
N LEU A 267 24.93 -7.79 41.65
CA LEU A 267 25.96 -6.79 41.36
C LEU A 267 26.87 -6.47 42.55
N ARG A 268 26.46 -6.84 43.78
CA ARG A 268 27.23 -6.57 45.02
C ARG A 268 28.62 -7.21 45.02
N ASN A 269 28.85 -8.25 44.22
CA ASN A 269 30.15 -8.90 44.11
C ASN A 269 31.09 -8.23 43.10
N ASN A 270 30.59 -7.30 42.28
CA ASN A 270 31.32 -6.69 41.15
C ASN A 270 31.29 -5.15 41.19
N VAL A 271 31.17 -4.55 42.38
CA VAL A 271 30.95 -3.10 42.57
C VAL A 271 31.92 -2.22 41.76
N GLY A 272 33.18 -2.66 41.61
CA GLY A 272 34.21 -1.91 40.89
C GLY A 272 33.95 -1.69 39.39
N VAL A 273 33.16 -2.54 38.72
CA VAL A 273 32.85 -2.42 37.29
C VAL A 273 31.42 -1.90 37.05
N VAL A 274 30.57 -1.92 38.08
CA VAL A 274 29.15 -1.55 37.96
C VAL A 274 28.97 -0.10 37.54
N GLN A 275 29.83 0.81 38.00
CA GLN A 275 29.73 2.22 37.64
C GLN A 275 29.91 2.43 36.13
N GLU A 276 30.91 1.78 35.53
CA GLU A 276 31.18 1.81 34.09
C GLU A 276 30.07 1.11 33.30
N ALA A 277 29.62 -0.06 33.77
CA ALA A 277 28.52 -0.79 33.14
C ALA A 277 27.21 0.02 33.14
N PHE A 278 26.93 0.72 34.23
CA PHE A 278 25.76 1.58 34.34
C PHE A 278 25.85 2.77 33.37
N ASP A 279 26.99 3.48 33.31
CA ASP A 279 27.16 4.57 32.33
C ASP A 279 26.99 4.05 30.89
N LEU A 280 27.58 2.90 30.56
CA LEU A 280 27.44 2.26 29.25
C LEU A 280 25.97 1.97 28.91
N ARG A 281 25.22 1.40 29.85
CA ARG A 281 23.78 1.12 29.72
C ARG A 281 22.97 2.40 29.50
N MET A 282 23.25 3.45 30.27
CA MET A 282 22.50 4.71 30.18
C MET A 282 22.76 5.41 28.83
N ARG A 283 24.02 5.45 28.38
CA ARG A 283 24.38 5.97 27.05
C ARG A 283 23.66 5.21 25.94
N LEU A 284 23.70 3.88 26.01
CA LEU A 284 23.04 3.04 25.01
C LEU A 284 21.53 3.25 25.01
N THR A 285 20.90 3.36 26.18
CA THR A 285 19.46 3.62 26.32
C THR A 285 19.06 4.97 25.73
N ALA A 286 19.85 6.02 25.97
CA ALA A 286 19.61 7.33 25.40
C ALA A 286 19.81 7.34 23.87
N TYR A 287 20.88 6.72 23.38
CA TYR A 287 21.20 6.65 21.96
C TYR A 287 20.22 5.77 21.18
N TRP A 288 19.77 4.65 21.75
CA TRP A 288 18.90 3.69 21.09
C TRP A 288 17.57 4.29 20.64
N LYS A 289 16.99 5.18 21.46
CA LYS A 289 15.78 5.93 21.07
C LYS A 289 15.98 6.75 19.79
N ILE A 290 17.18 7.31 19.60
CA ILE A 290 17.55 8.10 18.42
C ILE A 290 17.69 7.17 17.21
N VAL A 291 18.35 6.02 17.36
CA VAL A 291 18.52 5.01 16.30
C VAL A 291 17.15 4.53 15.80
N LEU A 292 16.26 4.12 16.72
CA LEU A 292 14.93 3.65 16.36
C LEU A 292 14.14 4.70 15.58
N ARG A 293 14.14 5.96 16.06
CA ARG A 293 13.47 7.07 15.37
C ARG A 293 14.06 7.34 13.99
N ARG A 294 15.39 7.34 13.88
CA ARG A 294 16.09 7.57 12.61
C ARG A 294 15.75 6.50 11.59
N LEU A 295 15.68 5.22 11.98
CA LEU A 295 15.28 4.12 11.11
C LEU A 295 13.85 4.29 10.59
N VAL A 296 12.93 4.75 11.44
CA VAL A 296 11.53 5.03 11.05
C VAL A 296 11.45 6.21 10.08
N ASP A 297 12.06 7.35 10.43
CA ASP A 297 12.03 8.56 9.61
C ASP A 297 12.69 8.30 8.24
N SER A 298 13.84 7.61 8.23
CA SER A 298 14.56 7.27 6.98
C SER A 298 13.74 6.33 6.09
N MET A 299 13.07 5.33 6.69
CA MET A 299 12.20 4.41 5.95
C MET A 299 11.04 5.15 5.28
N ALA A 300 10.40 6.08 6.00
CA ALA A 300 9.31 6.88 5.44
C ALA A 300 9.79 7.71 4.23
N LEU A 301 10.96 8.35 4.32
CA LEU A 301 11.55 9.12 3.23
C LEU A 301 11.90 8.24 2.02
N HIS A 302 12.55 7.10 2.26
CA HIS A 302 12.90 6.14 1.21
C HIS A 302 11.66 5.62 0.48
N LEU A 303 10.62 5.25 1.24
CA LEU A 303 9.38 4.74 0.68
C LEU A 303 8.69 5.79 -0.20
N LEU A 304 8.50 7.01 0.30
CA LEU A 304 7.87 8.10 -0.46
C LEU A 304 8.64 8.41 -1.75
N PHE A 305 9.96 8.50 -1.66
CA PHE A 305 10.83 8.72 -2.83
C PHE A 305 10.71 7.58 -3.85
N SER A 306 10.70 6.33 -3.38
CA SER A 306 10.60 5.14 -4.22
C SER A 306 9.25 5.06 -4.94
N ILE A 307 8.14 5.35 -4.25
CA ILE A 307 6.79 5.40 -4.84
C ILE A 307 6.72 6.52 -5.88
N GLN A 308 7.28 7.70 -5.59
CA GLN A 308 7.31 8.80 -6.56
C GLN A 308 8.10 8.43 -7.83
N ASN A 309 9.24 7.75 -7.71
CA ASN A 309 10.00 7.30 -8.87
C ASN A 309 9.25 6.23 -9.66
N LEU A 310 8.63 5.26 -8.97
CA LEU A 310 7.77 4.25 -9.60
C LEU A 310 6.72 4.93 -10.47
N VAL A 311 5.90 5.81 -9.89
CA VAL A 311 4.75 6.41 -10.59
C VAL A 311 5.19 7.40 -11.67
N ASN A 312 6.18 8.25 -11.40
CA ASN A 312 6.49 9.36 -12.30
C ASN A 312 7.46 9.02 -13.41
N LYS A 313 8.43 8.12 -13.16
CA LYS A 313 9.58 7.89 -14.05
C LYS A 313 9.60 6.51 -14.68
N GLU A 314 9.18 5.48 -13.94
CA GLU A 314 9.49 4.10 -14.33
C GLU A 314 8.27 3.33 -14.86
N MET A 315 7.09 3.58 -14.30
CA MET A 315 5.88 2.84 -14.64
C MET A 315 5.59 2.79 -16.14
N GLU A 316 5.53 3.93 -16.82
CA GLU A 316 5.24 3.97 -18.26
C GLU A 316 6.30 3.22 -19.06
N THR A 317 7.58 3.50 -18.79
CA THR A 317 8.69 2.90 -19.52
C THR A 317 8.71 1.38 -19.38
N GLU A 318 8.58 0.86 -18.16
CA GLU A 318 8.62 -0.59 -17.92
C GLU A 318 7.39 -1.30 -18.48
N ILE A 319 6.20 -0.69 -18.36
CA ILE A 319 4.99 -1.28 -18.94
C ILE A 319 5.03 -1.26 -20.47
N ILE A 320 5.51 -0.18 -21.08
CA ILE A 320 5.67 -0.08 -22.54
C ILE A 320 6.64 -1.15 -23.05
N ASN A 321 7.82 -1.28 -22.42
CA ASN A 321 8.83 -2.24 -22.82
C ASN A 321 8.32 -3.68 -22.73
N GLU A 322 7.63 -4.02 -21.64
CA GLU A 322 7.09 -5.36 -21.43
C GLU A 322 5.92 -5.69 -22.37
N VAL A 323 5.03 -4.72 -22.64
CA VAL A 323 3.85 -4.93 -23.48
C VAL A 323 4.20 -4.97 -24.96
N ILE A 324 5.12 -4.12 -25.44
CA ILE A 324 5.57 -4.13 -26.83
C ILE A 324 6.47 -5.34 -27.10
N GLY A 325 7.30 -5.70 -26.12
CA GLY A 325 8.27 -6.78 -26.22
C GLY A 325 9.44 -6.46 -27.18
N PRO A 326 10.47 -7.31 -27.22
CA PRO A 326 11.68 -7.08 -28.01
C PRO A 326 11.44 -7.12 -29.53
N GLU A 327 10.37 -7.80 -29.97
CA GLU A 327 10.03 -7.94 -31.40
C GLU A 327 9.11 -6.82 -31.92
N GLY A 328 8.65 -5.88 -31.08
CA GLY A 328 7.77 -4.78 -31.51
C GLY A 328 6.31 -5.16 -31.76
N ASN A 329 6.00 -6.46 -31.79
CA ASN A 329 4.70 -6.99 -32.21
C ASN A 329 3.67 -7.10 -31.08
N GLY A 330 4.02 -6.72 -29.84
CA GLY A 330 3.14 -6.90 -28.68
C GLY A 330 1.79 -6.17 -28.79
N LEU A 331 1.77 -5.05 -29.52
CA LEU A 331 0.55 -4.26 -29.78
C LEU A 331 -0.27 -4.75 -30.98
N GLU A 332 0.25 -5.68 -31.80
CA GLU A 332 -0.52 -6.27 -32.92
C GLU A 332 -1.77 -7.00 -32.40
N ARG A 333 -1.72 -7.49 -31.15
CA ARG A 333 -2.86 -8.11 -30.46
C ARG A 333 -4.00 -7.13 -30.23
N MET A 334 -3.76 -5.82 -30.20
CA MET A 334 -4.81 -4.79 -30.07
C MET A 334 -5.54 -4.52 -31.39
N LEU A 335 -4.96 -4.90 -32.53
CA LEU A 335 -5.60 -4.74 -33.84
C LEU A 335 -6.79 -5.69 -34.01
N ASN A 336 -6.73 -6.82 -33.32
CA ASN A 336 -7.82 -7.79 -33.31
C ASN A 336 -8.71 -7.56 -32.09
N GLU A 337 -9.99 -7.31 -32.35
CA GLU A 337 -11.01 -7.26 -31.30
C GLU A 337 -11.09 -8.62 -30.60
N SER A 338 -11.12 -8.62 -29.27
CA SER A 338 -11.23 -9.88 -28.53
C SER A 338 -12.57 -10.56 -28.84
N PRO A 339 -12.64 -11.91 -28.88
CA PRO A 339 -13.89 -12.62 -29.17
C PRO A 339 -15.04 -12.20 -28.26
N THR A 340 -14.76 -11.92 -26.99
CA THR A 340 -15.74 -11.48 -25.99
C THR A 340 -16.30 -10.08 -26.28
N VAL A 341 -15.44 -9.14 -26.68
CA VAL A 341 -15.86 -7.77 -27.05
C VAL A 341 -16.61 -7.80 -28.39
N ALA A 342 -16.14 -8.59 -29.36
CA ALA A 342 -16.79 -8.77 -30.66
C ALA A 342 -18.20 -9.36 -30.52
N GLU A 343 -18.36 -10.40 -29.70
CA GLU A 343 -19.67 -11.01 -29.39
C GLU A 343 -20.60 -10.00 -28.73
N LYS A 344 -20.11 -9.26 -27.71
CA LYS A 344 -20.87 -8.20 -27.04
C LYS A 344 -21.30 -7.10 -28.02
N ARG A 345 -20.41 -6.66 -28.91
CA ARG A 345 -20.70 -5.68 -29.96
C ARG A 345 -21.78 -6.19 -30.91
N ASN A 346 -21.67 -7.42 -31.38
CA ASN A 346 -22.64 -8.01 -32.29
C ASN A 346 -24.02 -8.10 -31.62
N ARG A 347 -24.08 -8.56 -30.36
CA ARG A 347 -25.31 -8.61 -29.57
C ARG A 347 -25.96 -7.24 -29.43
N LEU A 348 -25.17 -6.21 -29.10
CA LEU A 348 -25.66 -4.83 -28.97
C LEU A 348 -26.17 -4.28 -30.32
N LYS A 349 -25.42 -4.48 -31.41
CA LYS A 349 -25.84 -4.08 -32.77
C LYS A 349 -27.16 -4.74 -33.16
N ASN A 350 -27.32 -6.03 -32.91
CA ASN A 350 -28.56 -6.77 -33.20
C ASN A 350 -29.72 -6.26 -32.34
N SER A 351 -29.49 -6.02 -31.04
CA SER A 351 -30.52 -5.48 -30.15
C SER A 351 -30.95 -4.06 -30.57
N ILE A 352 -30.00 -3.18 -30.92
CA ILE A 352 -30.29 -1.83 -31.43
C ILE A 352 -31.11 -1.89 -32.72
N LYS A 353 -30.75 -2.79 -33.65
CA LYS A 353 -31.51 -3.00 -34.89
C LYS A 353 -32.95 -3.40 -34.59
N LEU A 354 -33.17 -4.42 -33.75
CA LEU A 354 -34.50 -4.89 -33.37
C LEU A 354 -35.32 -3.81 -32.63
N LEU A 355 -34.68 -3.01 -31.78
CA LEU A 355 -35.36 -1.92 -31.07
C LEU A 355 -35.78 -0.79 -32.00
N LYS A 356 -34.97 -0.47 -33.03
CA LYS A 356 -35.36 0.49 -34.07
C LYS A 356 -36.53 -0.03 -34.89
N GLU A 357 -36.47 -1.27 -35.35
CA GLU A 357 -37.58 -1.92 -36.07
C GLU A 357 -38.86 -1.97 -35.21
N SER A 358 -38.74 -2.30 -33.92
CA SER A 358 -39.87 -2.29 -32.99
C SER A 358 -40.46 -0.90 -32.79
N LYS A 359 -39.61 0.14 -32.73
CA LYS A 359 -40.04 1.54 -32.65
C LYS A 359 -40.83 1.96 -33.89
N ASP A 360 -40.38 1.56 -35.07
CA ASP A 360 -41.06 1.86 -36.33
C ASP A 360 -42.42 1.14 -36.41
N VAL A 361 -42.49 -0.14 -36.00
CA VAL A 361 -43.75 -0.89 -35.94
C VAL A 361 -44.74 -0.25 -34.97
N VAL A 362 -44.29 0.13 -33.77
CA VAL A 362 -45.15 0.76 -32.76
C VAL A 362 -45.64 2.13 -33.23
N SER A 363 -44.77 2.93 -33.86
CA SER A 363 -45.16 4.22 -34.46
C SER A 363 -46.25 4.03 -35.52
N ASN A 364 -46.06 3.07 -36.44
CA ASN A 364 -47.05 2.75 -37.47
C ASN A 364 -48.41 2.29 -36.88
N ILE A 365 -48.41 1.56 -35.76
CA ILE A 365 -49.65 1.16 -35.07
C ILE A 365 -50.33 2.38 -34.46
N MET A 366 -49.57 3.27 -33.80
CA MET A 366 -50.09 4.50 -33.22
C MET A 366 -50.68 5.44 -34.26
N ASP A 367 -50.00 5.62 -35.40
CA ASP A 367 -50.48 6.45 -36.51
C ASP A 367 -51.79 5.90 -37.08
N LYS A 368 -51.87 4.57 -37.28
CA LYS A 368 -53.12 3.93 -37.71
C LYS A 368 -54.24 4.13 -36.71
N ILE A 369 -53.99 3.98 -35.41
CA ILE A 369 -55.00 4.22 -34.37
C ILE A 369 -55.46 5.68 -34.41
N ALA A 370 -54.56 6.65 -34.56
CA ALA A 370 -54.90 8.06 -34.67
C ALA A 370 -55.84 8.32 -35.87
N THR A 371 -55.58 7.70 -37.02
CA THR A 371 -56.43 7.83 -38.22
C THR A 371 -57.82 7.18 -38.13
N TYR A 372 -58.10 6.38 -37.09
CA TYR A 372 -59.43 5.79 -36.83
C TYR A 372 -60.22 6.53 -35.74
N VAL A 373 -59.60 7.50 -35.06
CA VAL A 373 -60.19 8.28 -33.96
C VAL A 373 -60.64 9.67 -34.43
N ASP A 374 -60.19 10.10 -35.60
CA ASP A 374 -60.84 11.13 -36.43
C ASP A 374 -61.96 10.50 -37.28
#